data_AF-A0A284VIK1-F1
#
_entry.id   AF-A0A284VIK1-F1
#
_cell.length_a   1.000
_cell.length_b   1.000
_cell.length_c   1.000
_cell.angle_alpha   90.00
_cell.angle_beta   90.00
_cell.angle_gamma   90.00
#
_symmetry.space_group_name_H-M   'P 1'
#
loop_
_entity.id
_entity.type
_entity.pdbx_description
1 polymer ?
#
loop_
_entity_poly.entity_id
_entity_poly.type
_entity_poly.pdbx_seq_one_letter_code
_entity_poly.pdbx_strand_id
1 'polypeptide(L)' 'MVLSPDGEYTGIGERGIEKEVDRVVQFERFWFVRIDSVSGGEVMAYFTHK' A
#
# COMPACT_ATOMS: atom_id res chain seq x y z
N MET A 1 2.23 -1.74 5.54
CA MET A 1 1.19 -2.78 5.61
C MET A 1 0.09 -2.48 4.62
N VAL A 2 -0.54 -3.53 4.08
CA VAL A 2 -1.75 -3.44 3.27
C VAL A 2 -2.90 -4.08 4.04
N LEU A 3 -3.98 -3.32 4.25
CA LEU A 3 -5.21 -3.80 4.87
C LEU A 3 -6.20 -4.26 3.80
N SER A 4 -6.72 -5.46 3.95
CA SER A 4 -7.72 -6.05 3.05
C SER A 4 -8.88 -6.66 3.85
N PRO A 5 -10.02 -6.96 3.20
CA PRO A 5 -11.11 -7.69 3.84
C PRO A 5 -10.70 -9.06 4.41
N ASP A 6 -9.69 -9.70 3.82
CA ASP A 6 -9.20 -11.03 4.19
C ASP A 6 -8.12 -10.99 5.28
N GLY A 7 -7.70 -9.79 5.70
CA GLY A 7 -6.68 -9.58 6.73
C GLY A 7 -5.59 -8.58 6.34
N GLU A 8 -4.53 -8.57 7.14
CA GLU A 8 -3.41 -7.64 7.02
C GLU A 8 -2.19 -8.31 6.37
N TYR A 9 -1.52 -7.57 5.48
CA TYR A 9 -0.28 -8.00 4.82
C TYR A 9 0.85 -7.04 5.18
N THR A 10 1.95 -7.58 5.69
CA THR A 10 3.17 -6.82 6.01
C THR A 10 4.31 -7.17 5.05
N GLY A 11 5.19 -6.21 4.80
CA GLY A 11 6.27 -6.35 3.83
C GLY A 11 7.09 -5.07 3.70
N ILE A 12 8.07 -5.10 2.80
CA ILE A 12 8.95 -3.98 2.50
C ILE A 12 8.61 -3.48 1.09
N GLY A 13 8.49 -2.16 0.94
CA GLY A 13 8.23 -1.51 -0.34
C GLY A 13 9.36 -0.56 -0.73
N GLU A 14 9.33 -0.11 -1.98
CA GLU A 14 10.30 0.87 -2.48
C GLU A 14 10.07 2.25 -1.86
N ARG A 15 11.14 3.03 -1.69
CA ARG A 15 11.06 4.39 -1.15
C ARG A 15 10.14 5.31 -1.96
N GLY A 16 9.99 5.05 -3.27
CA GLY A 16 9.15 5.86 -4.16
C GLY A 16 7.67 5.94 -3.76
N ILE A 17 7.18 4.98 -2.98
CA ILE A 17 5.79 4.93 -2.49
C ILE A 17 5.41 6.19 -1.70
N GLU A 18 6.38 6.86 -1.05
CA GLU A 18 6.15 8.12 -0.30
C GLU A 18 5.55 9.25 -1.16
N LYS A 19 5.68 9.17 -2.48
CA LYS A 19 5.15 10.17 -3.43
C LYS A 19 3.75 9.87 -3.93
N GLU A 20 3.18 8.73 -3.55
CA GLU A 20 1.92 8.21 -4.06
C GLU A 20 0.79 8.26 -3.03
N VAL A 21 0.95 9.03 -1.94
CA VAL A 21 -0.11 9.28 -0.95
C VAL A 21 -1.39 9.75 -1.65
N ASP A 22 -2.53 9.20 -1.22
CA ASP A 22 -3.87 9.39 -1.80
C ASP A 22 -4.07 8.83 -3.22
N ARG A 23 -3.08 8.14 -3.79
CA ARG A 23 -3.22 7.49 -5.10
C ARG A 23 -3.42 5.99 -4.98
N VAL A 24 -4.04 5.43 -6.02
CA VAL A 24 -4.13 3.99 -6.24
C VAL A 24 -2.95 3.56 -7.11
N VAL A 25 -2.15 2.62 -6.61
CA VAL A 25 -0.96 2.08 -7.28
C VAL A 25 -1.02 0.58 -7.37
N GLN A 26 -0.36 0.00 -8.37
CA GLN A 26 -0.23 -1.44 -8.52
C GLN A 26 1.02 -1.92 -7.78
N PHE A 27 0.85 -2.79 -6.78
CA PHE A 27 1.96 -3.60 -6.28
C PHE A 27 2.07 -4.84 -7.17
N GLU A 28 3.19 -4.98 -7.87
CA GLU A 28 3.38 -6.02 -8.88
C GLU A 28 3.17 -7.43 -8.32
N ARG A 29 2.39 -8.24 -9.04
CA ARG A 29 1.99 -9.62 -8.64
C ARG A 29 1.29 -9.70 -7.27
N PHE A 30 0.86 -8.57 -6.73
CA PHE A 30 0.04 -8.46 -5.54
C PHE A 30 -1.31 -7.88 -5.95
N TRP A 31 -1.57 -6.59 -5.69
CA TRP A 31 -2.87 -5.94 -5.89
C TRP A 31 -2.75 -4.46 -6.20
N PHE A 32 -3.86 -3.85 -6.64
CA PHE A 32 -4.04 -2.40 -6.59
C PHE A 32 -4.40 -1.95 -5.18
N VAL A 33 -3.61 -1.02 -4.64
CA VAL A 33 -3.78 -0.49 -3.29
C VAL A 33 -3.85 1.03 -3.33
N ARG A 34 -4.67 1.63 -2.47
CA ARG A 34 -4.61 3.07 -2.18
C ARG A 34 -3.58 3.30 -1.09
N ILE A 35 -2.62 4.19 -1.32
CA ILE A 35 -1.71 4.65 -0.26
C ILE A 35 -2.45 5.66 0.62
N ASP A 36 -2.62 5.31 1.89
CA ASP A 36 -3.35 6.13 2.86
C ASP A 36 -2.41 7.12 3.56
N SER A 37 -1.30 6.62 4.09
CA SER A 37 -0.37 7.44 4.86
C SER A 37 1.05 6.87 4.83
N VAL A 38 2.03 7.78 4.96
CA VAL A 38 3.44 7.43 5.13
C VAL A 38 4.00 8.22 6.31
N SER A 39 4.51 7.52 7.31
CA SER A 39 5.06 8.11 8.53
C SER A 39 6.22 7.28 9.06
N GLY A 40 7.35 7.90 9.37
CA GLY A 40 8.50 7.20 9.97
C GLY A 40 9.07 6.05 9.13
N GLY A 41 8.84 6.05 7.81
CA GLY A 41 9.23 4.94 6.92
C GLY A 41 8.21 3.81 6.84
N GLU A 42 7.11 3.90 7.58
CA GLU A 42 5.97 2.97 7.47
C GLU A 42 4.96 3.50 6.46
N VAL A 43 4.47 2.60 5.61
CA VAL A 43 3.42 2.87 4.63
C VAL A 43 2.16 2.13 5.08
N MET A 44 1.04 2.83 5.19
CA MET A 44 -0.28 2.24 5.34
C MET A 44 -1.04 2.33 4.01
N ALA A 45 -1.60 1.22 3.58
CA ALA A 45 -2.35 1.14 2.33
C ALA A 45 -3.58 0.24 2.48
N TYR A 46 -4.60 0.50 1.66
CA TYR A 46 -5.83 -0.30 1.61
C TYR A 46 -5.93 -1.01 0.28
N PHE A 47 -6.26 -2.30 0.32
CA PHE A 47 -6.68 -3.04 -0.87
C PHE A 47 -7.90 -2.36 -1.51
N THR A 48 -7.91 -2.32 -2.83
CA THR A 48 -9.05 -1.80 -3.59
C THR A 48 -9.75 -2.91 -4.36
N HIS A 49 -9.24 -3.27 -5.54
CA HIS A 49 -9.73 -4.35 -6.40
C HIS A 49 -8.55 -4.98 -7.17
N LYS A 50 -8.83 -6.07 -7.91
CA LYS A 50 -7.83 -6.82 -8.68
C LYS A 50 -7.72 -6.31 -10.11
#